data_AF-A0AAU6NT91-F1
#
_entry.id   AF-A0AAU6NT91-F1
#
_cell.length_a   1.000
_cell.length_b   1.000
_cell.length_c   1.000
_cell.angle_alpha   90.00
_cell.angle_beta   90.00
_cell.angle_gamma   90.00
#
_symmetry.space_group_name_H-M   'P 1'
#
loop_
_entity.id
_entity.type
_entity.pdbx_description
1 polymer ?
#
loop_
_entity_poly.entity_id
_entity_poly.type
_entity_poly.pdbx_seq_one_letter_code
_entity_poly.pdbx_strand_id
1 'polypeptide(L)'
;MSSGGLLLLLGLLTLWAELTPVFSQNRPKYCDLPANPGPCRAGITRFYYNSVSKQCEKFIYGGCHGNANNFKTKDKCHYTCVEKPGVCRKAPPGTITICPVYCENDWKCPGKQKCCSYACMVKCMDPV
;
A
#
# COMPACT_ATOMS: atom_id res chain seq x y z
N MET A 1 35.77 -0.70 41.32
CA MET A 1 34.60 -1.44 40.77
C MET A 1 33.76 -0.44 40.00
N SER A 2 34.04 -0.33 38.69
CA SER A 2 33.40 0.63 37.78
C SER A 2 32.14 0.00 37.20
N SER A 3 31.00 0.14 37.88
CA SER A 3 29.70 -0.39 37.43
C SER A 3 28.84 0.63 36.65
N GLY A 4 29.41 1.77 36.27
CA GLY A 4 28.69 2.83 35.54
C GLY A 4 28.65 2.65 34.01
N GLY A 5 29.51 1.81 33.44
CA GLY A 5 29.62 1.65 31.97
C GLY A 5 28.52 0.79 31.34
N LEU A 6 27.95 -0.16 32.09
CA LEU A 6 27.00 -1.13 31.53
C LEU A 6 25.58 -0.57 31.38
N LEU A 7 25.18 0.38 32.23
CA LEU A 7 23.86 1.02 32.17
C LEU A 7 23.74 2.03 31.02
N LEU A 8 24.85 2.68 30.63
CA LEU A 8 24.88 3.60 29.48
C LEU A 8 24.78 2.84 28.13
N LEU A 9 25.33 1.63 28.05
CA LEU A 9 25.25 0.79 26.84
C LEU A 9 23.85 0.23 26.60
N LEU A 10 23.09 -0.05 27.66
CA LEU A 10 21.69 -0.51 27.55
C LEU A 10 20.74 0.61 27.12
N GLY A 11 21.02 1.87 27.47
CA GLY A 11 20.21 3.03 27.04
C GLY A 11 20.32 3.36 25.55
N LEU A 12 21.44 3.03 24.90
CA LEU A 12 21.62 3.19 23.44
C LEU A 12 20.91 2.10 22.63
N LEU A 13 20.74 0.90 23.21
CA LEU A 13 20.02 -0.22 22.58
C LEU A 13 18.49 -0.03 22.62
N THR A 14 17.94 0.62 23.65
CA THR A 14 16.50 0.89 23.74
C THR A 14 16.05 2.06 22.85
N LEU A 15 16.95 2.99 22.50
CA LEU A 15 16.66 4.11 21.60
C LEU A 15 16.61 3.73 20.10
N TRP A 16 17.11 2.55 19.70
CA TRP A 16 17.03 2.06 18.31
C TRP A 16 15.79 1.21 18.01
N ALA A 17 15.02 0.79 19.02
CA ALA A 17 13.79 0.02 18.82
C ALA A 17 12.58 0.90 18.39
N GLU A 18 12.59 2.19 18.73
CA GLU A 18 11.47 3.13 18.50
C GLU A 18 11.45 3.76 17.10
N LEU A 19 12.53 3.63 16.33
CA LEU A 19 12.66 4.23 14.99
C LEU A 19 12.53 3.21 13.87
N THR A 20 11.87 2.07 14.07
CA THR A 20 11.39 1.32 12.91
C THR A 20 10.32 2.20 12.25
N PRO A 21 10.55 2.80 11.06
CA PRO A 21 9.44 3.34 10.33
C PRO A 21 8.50 2.16 10.10
N VAL A 22 7.24 2.31 10.50
CA VAL A 22 6.18 1.37 10.14
C VAL A 22 6.12 1.42 8.62
N PHE A 23 6.94 0.59 7.96
CA PHE A 23 6.95 0.41 6.52
C PHE A 23 5.58 -0.16 6.17
N SER A 24 4.66 0.75 5.84
CA SER A 24 3.37 0.57 5.19
C SER A 24 2.89 -0.89 5.20
N GLN A 25 2.31 -1.33 6.31
CA GLN A 25 1.79 -2.71 6.49
C GLN A 25 0.69 -3.10 5.49
N ASN A 26 0.23 -2.20 4.63
CA ASN A 26 -0.99 -2.38 3.84
C ASN A 26 -0.81 -2.35 2.32
N ARG A 27 0.27 -1.74 1.81
CA ARG A 27 0.53 -1.64 0.36
C ARG A 27 1.38 -2.81 -0.12
N PRO A 28 1.11 -3.41 -1.30
CA PRO A 28 1.92 -4.51 -1.80
C PRO A 28 3.39 -4.10 -2.05
N LYS A 29 4.34 -4.83 -1.44
CA LYS A 29 5.79 -4.55 -1.53
C LYS A 29 6.32 -4.57 -2.95
N TYR A 30 5.72 -5.36 -3.84
CA TYR A 30 6.16 -5.40 -5.24
C TYR A 30 5.99 -4.06 -5.95
N CYS A 31 5.14 -3.16 -5.44
CA CYS A 31 5.00 -1.83 -6.01
C CYS A 31 6.30 -1.01 -5.95
N ASP A 32 7.26 -1.38 -5.11
CA ASP A 32 8.55 -0.71 -5.00
C ASP A 32 9.63 -1.35 -5.89
N LEU A 33 9.30 -2.42 -6.62
CA LEU A 33 10.20 -3.05 -7.59
C LEU A 33 10.31 -2.21 -8.87
N PRO A 34 11.45 -2.22 -9.57
CA PRO A 34 11.57 -1.56 -10.87
C PRO A 34 10.71 -2.23 -11.94
N ALA A 35 10.44 -1.54 -13.05
CA ALA A 35 9.90 -2.18 -14.25
C ALA A 35 10.83 -3.31 -14.72
N ASN A 36 10.30 -4.49 -14.99
CA ASN A 36 11.09 -5.63 -15.47
C ASN A 36 10.54 -6.15 -16.81
N PRO A 37 11.24 -5.88 -17.94
CA PRO A 37 10.88 -6.40 -19.25
C PRO A 37 10.91 -7.94 -19.33
N GLY A 38 11.78 -8.58 -18.56
CA GLY A 38 12.09 -10.01 -18.69
C GLY A 38 12.87 -10.34 -19.97
N PRO A 39 13.23 -11.62 -20.19
CA PRO A 39 14.13 -12.05 -21.27
C PRO A 39 13.42 -12.27 -22.61
N CYS A 40 12.09 -12.42 -22.63
CA CYS A 40 11.33 -12.58 -23.86
C CYS A 40 11.28 -11.27 -24.67
N ARG A 41 10.97 -11.36 -25.97
CA ARG A 41 11.09 -10.24 -26.93
C ARG A 41 9.76 -9.76 -27.52
N ALA A 42 8.64 -9.99 -26.82
CA ALA A 42 7.36 -9.40 -27.21
C ALA A 42 7.34 -7.89 -26.87
N GLY A 43 6.59 -7.10 -27.64
CA GLY A 43 6.43 -5.65 -27.42
C GLY A 43 5.15 -5.30 -26.67
N ILE A 44 4.95 -5.82 -25.45
CA ILE A 44 3.67 -5.68 -24.75
C ILE A 44 3.69 -4.42 -23.85
N THR A 45 2.92 -3.40 -24.22
CA THR A 45 2.74 -2.23 -23.35
C THR A 45 2.06 -2.63 -22.04
N ARG A 46 2.71 -2.30 -20.92
CA ARG A 46 2.22 -2.50 -19.55
C ARG A 46 2.45 -1.24 -18.73
N PHE A 47 1.90 -1.22 -17.52
CA PHE A 47 2.10 -0.14 -16.56
C PHE A 47 2.83 -0.67 -15.33
N TYR A 48 3.72 0.13 -14.76
CA TYR A 48 4.37 -0.12 -13.47
C TYR A 48 4.26 1.13 -12.61
N TYR A 49 4.30 0.97 -11.28
CA TYR A 49 4.44 2.11 -10.39
C TYR A 49 5.90 2.53 -10.29
N ASN A 50 6.18 3.78 -10.62
CA ASN A 50 7.48 4.40 -10.42
C ASN A 50 7.49 5.09 -9.05
N SER A 51 8.32 4.59 -8.13
CA SER A 51 8.41 5.11 -6.76
C SER A 51 9.13 6.46 -6.65
N VAL A 52 9.84 6.88 -7.68
CA VAL A 52 10.50 8.20 -7.78
C VAL A 52 9.48 9.25 -8.18
N SER A 53 8.78 9.06 -9.30
CA SER A 53 7.76 10.01 -9.76
C SER A 53 6.43 9.90 -9.01
N LYS A 54 6.26 8.82 -8.22
CA LYS A 54 5.02 8.43 -7.54
C LYS A 54 3.84 8.19 -8.49
N GLN A 55 4.11 7.83 -9.74
CA GLN A 55 3.10 7.66 -10.79
C GLN A 55 3.13 6.27 -11.42
N CYS A 56 2.00 5.90 -12.04
CA CYS A 56 1.92 4.72 -12.89
C CYS A 56 2.31 5.07 -14.33
N GLU A 57 3.45 4.54 -14.76
CA GLU A 57 4.09 4.83 -16.04
C GLU A 57 4.04 3.62 -16.97
N LYS A 58 4.12 3.86 -18.27
CA LYS A 58 4.19 2.79 -19.27
C LYS A 58 5.59 2.19 -19.34
N PHE A 59 5.68 0.89 -19.59
CA PHE A 59 6.92 0.22 -19.98
C PHE A 59 6.63 -0.92 -20.96
N ILE A 60 7.67 -1.41 -21.65
CA ILE A 60 7.56 -2.55 -22.56
C ILE A 60 7.91 -3.83 -21.81
N TYR A 61 6.94 -4.74 -21.72
CA TYR A 61 7.11 -6.08 -21.17
C TYR A 61 7.37 -7.09 -22.29
N GLY A 62 8.46 -7.85 -22.14
CA GLY A 62 8.93 -8.88 -23.05
C GLY A 62 8.03 -10.10 -23.16
N GLY A 63 7.09 -10.29 -22.23
CA GLY A 63 6.09 -11.37 -22.28
C GLY A 63 6.31 -12.52 -21.29
N CYS A 64 7.51 -12.67 -20.73
CA CYS A 64 7.81 -13.68 -19.72
C CYS A 64 8.76 -13.16 -18.64
N HIS A 65 8.77 -13.82 -17.47
CA HIS A 65 9.70 -13.59 -16.34
C HIS A 65 9.91 -12.11 -15.92
N GLY A 66 8.87 -11.29 -16.05
CA GLY A 66 8.80 -9.98 -15.38
C GLY A 66 8.56 -10.13 -13.87
N ASN A 67 8.37 -9.01 -13.17
CA ASN A 67 7.95 -9.01 -11.76
C ASN A 67 6.48 -8.56 -11.62
N ALA A 68 5.98 -8.53 -10.39
CA ALA A 68 4.58 -8.20 -10.09
C ALA A 68 4.25 -6.68 -10.19
N ASN A 69 5.23 -5.79 -10.33
CA ASN A 69 4.99 -4.38 -10.68
C ASN A 69 4.67 -4.25 -12.18
N ASN A 70 3.63 -4.94 -12.62
CA ASN A 70 3.29 -5.11 -14.03
C ASN A 70 1.78 -5.23 -14.18
N PHE A 71 1.15 -4.19 -14.71
CA PHE A 71 -0.30 -4.07 -14.81
C PHE A 71 -0.73 -3.85 -16.25
N LYS A 72 -1.90 -4.39 -16.62
CA LYS A 72 -2.48 -4.22 -17.96
C LYS A 72 -2.99 -2.80 -18.21
N THR A 73 -3.46 -2.11 -17.18
CA THR A 73 -4.06 -0.76 -17.27
C THR A 73 -3.47 0.18 -16.24
N LYS A 74 -3.47 1.48 -16.56
CA LYS A 74 -3.03 2.54 -15.64
C LYS A 74 -3.84 2.52 -14.34
N ASP A 75 -5.15 2.33 -14.42
CA ASP A 75 -6.05 2.29 -13.26
C ASP A 75 -5.74 1.11 -12.34
N LYS A 76 -5.45 -0.07 -12.88
CA LYS A 76 -5.10 -1.22 -12.06
C LYS A 76 -3.80 -0.98 -11.31
N CYS A 77 -2.80 -0.38 -11.97
CA CYS A 77 -1.58 0.06 -11.30
C CYS A 77 -1.90 1.07 -10.20
N HIS A 78 -2.70 2.10 -10.53
CA HIS A 78 -3.02 3.19 -9.62
C HIS A 78 -3.70 2.69 -8.35
N TYR A 79 -4.79 1.92 -8.46
CA TYR A 79 -5.52 1.43 -7.30
C TYR A 79 -4.81 0.30 -6.52
N THR A 80 -3.72 -0.24 -7.06
CA THR A 80 -2.90 -1.25 -6.38
C THR A 80 -1.72 -0.63 -5.65
N CYS A 81 -1.11 0.41 -6.23
CA CYS A 81 0.16 0.97 -5.77
C CYS A 81 0.07 2.43 -5.31
N VAL A 82 -0.97 3.17 -5.65
CA VAL A 82 -1.16 4.54 -5.19
C VAL A 82 -2.21 4.55 -4.09
N GLU A 83 -2.11 5.51 -3.18
CA GLU A 83 -3.20 5.77 -2.24
C GLU A 83 -4.49 6.07 -3.00
N LYS A 84 -5.59 5.46 -2.56
CA LYS A 84 -6.87 5.59 -3.26
C LYS A 84 -7.45 6.98 -3.02
N PRO A 85 -7.81 7.72 -4.09
CA PRO A 85 -8.32 9.08 -3.98
C PRO A 85 -9.72 9.12 -3.35
N GLY A 86 -10.11 10.31 -2.89
CA GLY A 86 -11.43 10.57 -2.30
C GLY A 86 -11.51 10.18 -0.82
N VAL A 87 -12.66 10.49 -0.21
CA VAL A 87 -12.87 10.31 1.23
C VAL A 87 -14.09 9.41 1.50
N CYS A 88 -14.15 8.86 2.70
CA CYS A 88 -15.30 8.08 3.14
C CYS A 88 -16.48 8.99 3.50
N ARG A 89 -17.70 8.61 3.11
CA ARG A 89 -18.92 9.27 3.60
C ARG A 89 -19.05 9.04 5.10
N LYS A 90 -19.37 10.10 5.83
CA LYS A 90 -19.73 10.02 7.24
C LYS A 90 -21.20 9.64 7.37
N ALA A 91 -21.51 8.79 8.34
CA ALA A 91 -22.89 8.50 8.69
C ALA A 91 -23.53 9.72 9.38
N PRO A 92 -24.83 9.98 9.16
CA PRO A 92 -25.57 10.96 9.95
C PRO A 92 -25.50 10.65 11.45
N PRO A 93 -25.57 11.67 12.33
CA PRO A 93 -25.67 11.46 13.77
C PRO A 93 -26.84 10.55 14.13
N GLY A 94 -26.65 9.65 15.11
CA GLY A 94 -27.69 8.72 15.55
C GLY A 94 -27.91 7.49 14.66
N THR A 95 -27.10 7.30 13.62
CA THR A 95 -27.15 6.06 12.81
C THR A 95 -26.74 4.86 13.65
N ILE A 96 -27.70 3.99 13.99
CA ILE A 96 -27.45 2.70 14.64
C ILE A 96 -27.37 1.63 13.56
N THR A 97 -26.26 0.89 13.53
CA THR A 97 -26.05 -0.22 12.61
C THR A 97 -25.32 -1.34 13.35
N ILE A 98 -25.37 -2.55 12.81
CA ILE A 98 -24.49 -3.63 13.29
C ILE A 98 -23.04 -3.23 13.02
N CYS A 99 -22.10 -3.71 13.82
CA CYS A 99 -20.69 -3.33 13.72
C CYS A 99 -19.79 -4.43 13.11
N PRO A 100 -20.09 -4.96 11.91
CA PRO A 100 -19.20 -5.91 11.26
C PRO A 100 -18.01 -5.20 10.62
N VAL A 101 -16.90 -5.94 10.51
CA VAL A 101 -15.66 -5.51 9.86
C VAL A 101 -15.42 -6.42 8.65
N TYR A 102 -15.52 -5.86 7.45
CA TYR A 102 -15.37 -6.58 6.18
C TYR A 102 -14.09 -6.23 5.42
N CYS A 103 -13.33 -5.26 5.90
CA CYS A 103 -12.06 -4.86 5.32
C CYS A 103 -11.11 -4.34 6.41
N GLU A 104 -9.82 -4.46 6.14
CA GLU A 104 -8.76 -4.01 7.05
C GLU A 104 -8.23 -2.63 6.67
N ASN A 105 -8.06 -2.38 5.37
CA ASN A 105 -7.50 -1.15 4.82
C ASN A 105 -7.89 -0.95 3.35
N ASP A 106 -7.59 0.23 2.82
CA ASP A 106 -7.92 0.61 1.44
C ASP A 106 -7.37 -0.36 0.39
N TRP A 107 -6.16 -0.90 0.56
CA TRP A 107 -5.54 -1.81 -0.40
C TRP A 107 -6.18 -3.20 -0.44
N LYS A 108 -6.92 -3.60 0.60
CA LYS A 108 -7.72 -4.83 0.59
C LYS A 108 -9.05 -4.70 -0.14
N CYS A 109 -9.50 -3.46 -0.40
CA CYS A 109 -10.72 -3.23 -1.16
C CYS A 109 -10.49 -3.32 -2.68
N PRO A 110 -11.49 -3.78 -3.46
CA PRO A 110 -11.36 -3.90 -4.90
C PRO A 110 -11.40 -2.54 -5.60
N GLY A 111 -10.60 -2.40 -6.66
CA GLY A 111 -10.61 -1.21 -7.52
C GLY A 111 -10.45 0.10 -6.72
N LYS A 112 -11.32 1.07 -6.99
CA LYS A 112 -11.27 2.39 -6.35
C LYS A 112 -11.86 2.46 -4.94
N GLN A 113 -12.48 1.39 -4.45
CA GLN A 113 -13.17 1.41 -3.16
C GLN A 113 -12.17 1.60 -2.02
N LYS A 114 -12.56 2.40 -1.02
CA LYS A 114 -11.81 2.59 0.23
C LYS A 114 -12.46 1.76 1.34
N CYS A 115 -11.67 1.38 2.33
CA CYS A 115 -12.17 0.70 3.52
C CYS A 115 -12.71 1.74 4.48
N CYS A 116 -14.03 1.93 4.46
CA CYS A 116 -14.70 3.04 5.12
C CYS A 116 -15.45 2.61 6.37
N SER A 117 -15.39 3.45 7.40
CA SER A 117 -16.26 3.38 8.56
C SER A 117 -17.55 4.15 8.29
N TYR A 118 -18.69 3.47 8.38
CA TYR A 118 -20.02 4.08 8.30
C TYR A 118 -20.77 3.76 9.59
N ALA A 119 -20.91 4.77 10.45
CA ALA A 119 -21.18 4.55 11.87
C ALA A 119 -20.13 3.59 12.46
N CYS A 120 -20.52 2.42 12.98
CA CYS A 120 -19.56 1.43 13.48
C CYS A 120 -19.20 0.33 12.47
N MET A 121 -19.91 0.21 11.35
CA MET A 121 -19.63 -0.80 10.31
C MET A 121 -18.39 -0.39 9.51
N VAL A 122 -17.49 -1.33 9.24
CA VAL A 122 -16.29 -1.11 8.41
C VAL A 122 -16.40 -1.97 7.15
N LYS A 123 -16.47 -1.33 5.97
CA LYS A 123 -16.63 -2.05 4.69
C LYS A 123 -16.04 -1.29 3.51
N CYS A 124 -15.83 -2.00 2.41
CA CYS A 124 -15.43 -1.38 1.15
C CYS A 124 -16.57 -0.54 0.57
N MET A 125 -16.32 0.75 0.34
CA MET A 125 -17.29 1.69 -0.19
C MET A 125 -16.66 2.55 -1.28
N ASP A 126 -17.49 3.02 -2.22
CA ASP A 126 -17.06 4.03 -3.18
C ASP A 126 -16.83 5.37 -2.45
N PRO A 127 -15.65 5.98 -2.62
CA PRO A 127 -15.37 7.27 -2.02
C PRO A 127 -16.20 8.39 -2.65
N VAL A 128 -16.37 9.49 -1.89
CA VAL A 128 -16.90 10.78 -2.36
C VAL A 128 -15.75 11.72 -2.75
#